data_AF-A0A841K2S3-F1
#
_entry.id   AF-A0A841K2S3-F1
#
_cell.length_a   1.000
_cell.length_b   1.000
_cell.length_c   1.000
_cell.angle_alpha   90.00
_cell.angle_beta   90.00
_cell.angle_gamma   90.00
#
_symmetry.space_group_name_H-M   'P 1'
#
loop_
_entity.id
_entity.type
_entity.pdbx_description
1 polymer ?
#
loop_
_entity_poly.entity_id
_entity_poly.type
_entity_poly.pdbx_seq_one_letter_code
_entity_poly.pdbx_strand_id
1 'polypeptide(L)'
;MRKEDLVFAKATSKRLEAFEANVHPLPGIEDEEARRTFIFQIVESIRRIRFVQQVSNRSIAESRKDPATDYFDPVRAAILYKQVGDIDEASWLVFLFVHFGKNVKSGYRLIADVYGRLGHGRVWTWAEVSKDPLEFRHWLDKNQQNLKTLGGIHRGFGNHRKYQSLDAWKPNGTGEAVHTYISWVTDSGGHGKLFANALAAADDNPEEAFAHLYKEMNAVRSFGRTAKFDYLSMIGKLGLAAIRPDSVHFDGATGPVAGARLLFSGKLKSKGSSKKLESLSDSLASHLQVDKQVIEDSLCNWQKSPTDPVQFRG
;
A
#
# COMPACT_ATOMS: atom_id res chain seq x y z
N MET A 1 -21.57 -7.74 -8.20
CA MET A 1 -20.42 -8.67 -8.22
C MET A 1 -20.45 -9.44 -9.53
N ARG A 2 -19.28 -9.73 -10.13
CA ARG A 2 -19.19 -10.54 -11.36
C ARG A 2 -19.51 -12.01 -11.03
N LYS A 3 -19.78 -12.85 -12.05
CA LYS A 3 -20.09 -14.28 -11.82
C LYS A 3 -18.98 -15.01 -11.06
N GLU A 4 -17.72 -14.74 -11.39
CA GLU A 4 -16.55 -15.28 -10.70
C GLU A 4 -16.46 -14.82 -9.23
N ASP A 5 -16.79 -13.55 -8.97
CA ASP A 5 -16.83 -12.99 -7.62
C ASP A 5 -17.87 -13.70 -6.76
N LEU A 6 -19.02 -14.07 -7.34
CA LEU A 6 -20.09 -14.80 -6.64
C LEU A 6 -19.65 -16.22 -6.25
N VAL A 7 -18.89 -16.90 -7.11
CA VAL A 7 -18.33 -18.22 -6.80
C VAL A 7 -17.35 -18.10 -5.64
N PHE A 8 -16.45 -17.11 -5.69
CA PHE A 8 -15.50 -16.88 -4.63
C PHE A 8 -16.19 -16.49 -3.31
N ALA A 9 -17.16 -15.57 -3.35
CA ALA A 9 -17.93 -15.15 -2.18
C ALA A 9 -18.64 -16.35 -1.51
N LYS A 10 -19.23 -17.26 -2.30
CA LYS A 10 -19.85 -18.48 -1.78
C LYS A 10 -18.82 -19.42 -1.12
N ALA A 11 -17.64 -19.55 -1.72
CA ALA A 11 -16.54 -20.33 -1.12
C ALA A 11 -16.02 -19.68 0.17
N THR A 12 -15.88 -18.35 0.21
CA THR A 12 -15.51 -17.59 1.40
C THR A 12 -16.54 -17.76 2.52
N SER A 13 -17.84 -17.70 2.23
CA SER A 13 -18.89 -17.94 3.23
C SER A 13 -18.72 -19.30 3.90
N LYS A 14 -18.57 -20.37 3.10
CA LYS A 14 -18.37 -21.73 3.61
C LYS A 14 -17.12 -21.86 4.48
N ARG A 15 -16.04 -21.17 4.11
CA ARG A 15 -14.80 -21.18 4.91
C ARG A 15 -14.93 -20.36 6.19
N LEU A 16 -15.71 -19.28 6.18
CA LEU A 16 -16.03 -18.54 7.42
C LEU A 16 -16.87 -19.41 8.37
N GLU A 17 -17.87 -20.11 7.86
CA GLU A 17 -18.66 -21.09 8.63
C GLU A 17 -17.77 -22.19 9.23
N ALA A 18 -16.83 -22.72 8.45
CA ALA A 18 -15.88 -23.72 8.93
C ALA A 18 -14.89 -23.16 9.96
N PHE A 19 -14.43 -21.92 9.80
CA PHE A 19 -13.57 -21.25 10.79
C PHE A 19 -14.31 -21.02 12.11
N GLU A 20 -15.57 -20.57 12.03
CA GLU A 20 -16.44 -20.35 13.18
C GLU A 20 -16.68 -21.64 13.96
N ALA A 21 -16.94 -22.75 13.25
CA ALA A 21 -17.20 -24.05 13.88
C ALA A 21 -15.95 -24.71 14.49
N ASN A 22 -14.77 -24.52 13.89
CA ASN A 22 -13.58 -25.32 14.23
C ASN A 22 -12.41 -24.54 14.82
N VAL A 23 -12.41 -23.21 14.73
CA VAL A 23 -11.25 -22.38 15.10
C VAL A 23 -11.62 -21.32 16.14
N HIS A 24 -12.53 -20.39 15.81
CA HIS A 24 -12.92 -19.32 16.71
C HIS A 24 -14.26 -18.70 16.29
N PRO A 25 -15.18 -18.39 17.23
CA PRO A 25 -16.44 -17.73 16.90
C PRO A 25 -16.23 -16.35 16.26
N LEU A 26 -17.16 -15.93 15.40
CA LEU A 26 -17.09 -14.67 14.66
C LEU A 26 -18.29 -13.76 14.98
N PRO A 27 -18.46 -13.33 16.25
CA PRO A 27 -19.64 -12.59 16.70
C PRO A 27 -19.89 -11.26 15.97
N GLY A 28 -18.86 -10.68 15.34
CA GLY A 28 -19.01 -9.46 14.54
C GLY A 28 -19.76 -9.67 13.22
N ILE A 29 -19.96 -10.92 12.78
CA ILE A 29 -20.64 -11.29 11.53
C ILE A 29 -21.70 -12.38 11.76
N GLU A 30 -22.29 -12.43 12.96
CA GLU A 30 -23.50 -13.23 13.23
C GLU A 30 -24.68 -12.71 12.41
N ASP A 31 -24.79 -11.39 12.28
CA ASP A 31 -25.75 -10.73 11.40
C ASP A 31 -25.43 -11.01 9.91
N GLU A 32 -26.47 -11.33 9.13
CA GLU A 32 -26.33 -11.71 7.72
C GLU A 32 -25.82 -10.56 6.85
N GLU A 33 -26.25 -9.33 7.09
CA GLU A 33 -25.77 -8.14 6.38
C GLU A 33 -24.30 -7.87 6.72
N ALA A 34 -23.93 -8.02 8.00
CA ALA A 34 -22.55 -7.87 8.44
C ALA A 34 -21.62 -8.91 7.79
N ARG A 35 -22.05 -10.17 7.75
CA ARG A 35 -21.34 -11.27 7.07
C ARG A 35 -21.19 -11.00 5.59
N ARG A 36 -22.29 -10.65 4.91
CA ARG A 36 -22.28 -10.32 3.48
C ARG A 36 -21.34 -9.15 3.17
N THR A 37 -21.33 -8.14 4.01
CA THR A 37 -20.48 -6.96 3.85
C THR A 37 -19.01 -7.28 4.10
N PHE A 38 -18.68 -8.11 5.09
CA PHE A 38 -17.31 -8.56 5.31
C PHE A 38 -16.79 -9.40 4.12
N ILE A 39 -17.60 -10.35 3.62
CA ILE A 39 -17.26 -11.12 2.41
C ILE A 39 -17.07 -10.19 1.20
N PHE A 40 -17.92 -9.18 1.05
CA PHE A 40 -17.77 -8.18 0.00
C PHE A 40 -16.42 -7.44 0.10
N GLN A 41 -15.97 -7.05 1.30
CA GLN A 41 -14.67 -6.39 1.47
C GLN A 41 -13.49 -7.32 1.15
N ILE A 42 -13.58 -8.63 1.49
CA ILE A 42 -12.59 -9.64 1.10
C ILE A 42 -12.50 -9.74 -0.42
N VAL A 43 -13.65 -9.87 -1.10
CA VAL A 43 -13.73 -9.95 -2.56
C VAL A 43 -13.14 -8.69 -3.21
N GLU A 44 -13.51 -7.51 -2.73
CA GLU A 44 -13.01 -6.25 -3.27
C GLU A 44 -11.49 -6.10 -3.05
N SER A 45 -10.97 -6.52 -1.89
CA SER A 45 -9.53 -6.50 -1.63
C SER A 45 -8.77 -7.43 -2.58
N ILE A 46 -9.24 -8.67 -2.78
CA ILE A 46 -8.67 -9.61 -3.76
C ILE A 46 -8.73 -9.04 -5.17
N ARG A 47 -9.83 -8.38 -5.54
CA ARG A 47 -9.96 -7.75 -6.86
C ARG A 47 -8.96 -6.64 -7.06
N ARG A 48 -8.64 -5.83 -6.04
CA ARG A 48 -7.59 -4.81 -6.13
C ARG A 48 -6.23 -5.43 -6.38
N ILE A 49 -5.89 -6.52 -5.70
CA ILE A 49 -4.63 -7.25 -5.90
C ILE A 49 -4.57 -7.85 -7.31
N ARG A 50 -5.61 -8.60 -7.72
CA ARG A 50 -5.70 -9.20 -9.05
C ARG A 50 -5.72 -8.16 -10.16
N PHE A 51 -6.31 -7.00 -9.94
CA PHE A 51 -6.33 -5.92 -10.93
C PHE A 51 -4.92 -5.46 -11.27
N VAL A 52 -4.05 -5.30 -10.27
CA VAL A 52 -2.64 -4.93 -10.51
C VAL A 52 -1.93 -5.99 -11.36
N GLN A 53 -2.11 -7.27 -11.02
CA GLN A 53 -1.53 -8.40 -11.77
C GLN A 53 -2.12 -8.55 -13.19
N GLN A 54 -3.40 -8.25 -13.39
CA GLN A 54 -4.04 -8.32 -14.71
C GLN A 54 -3.63 -7.13 -15.58
N VAL A 55 -3.47 -5.94 -14.99
CA VAL A 55 -3.00 -4.75 -15.71
C VAL A 55 -1.57 -4.97 -16.19
N SER A 56 -0.71 -5.64 -15.42
CA SER A 56 0.65 -5.96 -15.86
C SER A 56 0.74 -6.91 -17.05
N ASN A 57 -0.33 -7.64 -17.35
CA ASN A 57 -0.40 -8.59 -18.47
C ASN A 57 -1.07 -8.00 -19.72
N ARG A 58 -1.49 -6.73 -19.69
CA ARG A 58 -2.10 -6.04 -20.82
C ARG A 58 -1.13 -5.00 -21.38
N SER A 59 -1.31 -4.63 -22.64
CA SER A 59 -0.61 -3.47 -23.20
C SER A 59 -0.98 -2.22 -22.41
N ILE A 60 0.02 -1.52 -21.90
CA ILE A 60 -0.12 -0.24 -21.22
C ILE A 60 0.43 0.83 -22.17
N ALA A 61 -0.30 1.93 -22.34
CA ALA A 61 0.17 3.04 -23.17
C ALA A 61 1.36 3.74 -22.52
N GLU A 62 2.40 4.05 -23.30
CA GLU A 62 3.60 4.74 -22.83
C GLU A 62 3.32 6.09 -22.18
N SER A 63 2.24 6.78 -22.58
CA SER A 63 1.79 8.03 -21.96
C SER A 63 1.49 7.92 -20.48
N ARG A 64 1.31 6.71 -19.92
CA ARG A 64 1.16 6.50 -18.47
C ARG A 64 2.42 6.89 -17.68
N LYS A 65 3.60 6.93 -18.30
CA LYS A 65 4.85 7.38 -17.68
C LYS A 65 4.99 8.90 -17.63
N ASP A 66 4.28 9.63 -18.50
CA ASP A 66 4.49 11.07 -18.66
C ASP A 66 3.67 11.88 -17.64
N PRO A 67 4.31 12.50 -16.62
CA PRO A 67 3.62 13.29 -15.61
C PRO A 67 3.00 14.58 -16.15
N ALA A 68 3.35 15.01 -17.36
CA ALA A 68 2.73 16.19 -17.99
C ALA A 68 1.32 15.89 -18.54
N THR A 69 0.92 14.62 -18.63
CA THR A 69 -0.38 14.22 -19.20
C THR A 69 -1.40 13.87 -18.13
N ASP A 70 -2.68 14.05 -18.45
CA ASP A 70 -3.79 13.56 -17.61
C ASP A 70 -3.87 12.03 -17.55
N TYR A 71 -3.09 11.34 -18.38
CA TYR A 71 -2.99 9.89 -18.37
C TYR A 71 -1.98 9.36 -17.36
N PHE A 72 -1.14 10.20 -16.76
CA PHE A 72 -0.14 9.77 -15.79
C PHE A 72 -0.74 8.86 -14.71
N ASP A 73 -0.11 7.71 -14.50
CA ASP A 73 -0.50 6.74 -13.50
C ASP A 73 0.77 6.09 -12.95
N PRO A 74 1.18 6.42 -11.71
CA PRO A 74 2.46 5.97 -11.17
C PRO A 74 2.54 4.45 -11.01
N VAL A 75 1.41 3.77 -10.81
CA VAL A 75 1.39 2.30 -10.69
C VAL A 75 1.58 1.67 -12.07
N ARG A 76 0.91 2.19 -13.10
CA ARG A 76 1.10 1.70 -14.48
C ARG A 76 2.47 2.08 -15.05
N ALA A 77 2.99 3.24 -14.70
CA ALA A 77 4.34 3.66 -15.04
C ALA A 77 5.36 2.70 -14.41
N ALA A 78 5.21 2.35 -13.13
CA ALA A 78 6.09 1.37 -12.47
C ALA A 78 6.06 0.00 -13.18
N ILE A 79 4.89 -0.46 -13.65
CA ILE A 79 4.77 -1.68 -14.45
C ILE A 79 5.57 -1.57 -15.76
N LEU A 80 5.45 -0.45 -16.48
CA LEU A 80 6.19 -0.24 -17.74
C LEU A 80 7.71 -0.24 -17.52
N TYR A 81 8.21 0.42 -16.47
CA TYR A 81 9.63 0.40 -16.11
C TYR A 81 10.10 -1.02 -15.75
N LYS A 82 9.30 -1.76 -14.97
CA LYS A 82 9.58 -3.17 -14.66
C LYS A 82 9.67 -4.03 -15.93
N GLN A 83 8.78 -3.83 -16.90
CA GLN A 83 8.76 -4.63 -18.14
C GLN A 83 10.04 -4.48 -18.97
N VAL A 84 10.73 -3.33 -18.87
CA VAL A 84 12.04 -3.10 -19.52
C VAL A 84 13.23 -3.38 -18.60
N GLY A 85 12.99 -3.95 -17.41
CA GLY A 85 14.03 -4.32 -16.45
C GLY A 85 14.51 -3.19 -15.53
N ASP A 86 13.88 -2.01 -15.59
CA ASP A 86 14.22 -0.88 -14.73
C ASP A 86 13.51 -0.97 -13.38
N ILE A 87 14.05 -1.82 -12.51
CA ILE A 87 13.51 -2.10 -11.17
C ILE A 87 13.63 -0.88 -10.26
N ASP A 88 14.67 -0.08 -10.45
CA ASP A 88 14.94 1.09 -9.64
C ASP A 88 13.90 2.20 -9.86
N GLU A 89 13.63 2.56 -11.12
CA GLU A 89 12.60 3.56 -11.44
C GLU A 89 11.20 3.05 -11.08
N ALA A 90 10.93 1.76 -11.30
CA ALA A 90 9.66 1.15 -10.92
C ALA A 90 9.42 1.23 -9.40
N SER A 91 10.43 0.90 -8.59
CA SER A 91 10.34 0.95 -7.13
C SER A 91 10.22 2.37 -6.60
N TRP A 92 10.93 3.32 -7.23
CA TRP A 92 10.82 4.74 -6.92
C TRP A 92 9.41 5.29 -7.14
N LEU A 93 8.77 4.96 -8.26
CA LEU A 93 7.37 5.33 -8.52
C LEU A 93 6.39 4.70 -7.52
N VAL A 94 6.66 3.48 -7.06
CA VAL A 94 5.88 2.83 -6.00
C VAL A 94 6.04 3.57 -4.67
N PHE A 95 7.26 3.98 -4.32
CA PHE A 95 7.50 4.80 -3.13
C PHE A 95 6.75 6.12 -3.20
N LEU A 96 6.83 6.84 -4.33
CA LEU A 96 6.09 8.08 -4.54
C LEU A 96 4.57 7.86 -4.43
N PHE A 97 4.06 6.79 -5.06
CA PHE A 97 2.66 6.41 -4.98
C PHE A 97 2.21 6.16 -3.53
N VAL A 98 3.00 5.45 -2.73
CA VAL A 98 2.64 5.18 -1.33
C VAL A 98 2.83 6.40 -0.44
N HIS A 99 3.87 7.21 -0.67
CA HIS A 99 4.13 8.39 0.14
C HIS A 99 3.04 9.45 -0.02
N PHE A 100 2.64 9.72 -1.27
CA PHE A 100 1.64 10.75 -1.59
C PHE A 100 0.21 10.20 -1.58
N GLY A 101 0.00 8.99 -2.08
CA GLY A 101 -1.32 8.38 -2.25
C GLY A 101 -2.13 8.97 -3.42
N LYS A 102 -3.23 8.30 -3.77
CA LYS A 102 -4.24 8.83 -4.71
C LYS A 102 -5.23 9.70 -3.95
N ASN A 103 -5.35 10.97 -4.33
CA ASN A 103 -6.36 11.85 -3.76
C ASN A 103 -7.72 11.62 -4.43
N VAL A 104 -8.81 11.66 -3.64
CA VAL A 104 -10.18 11.45 -4.15
C VAL A 104 -10.61 12.54 -5.13
N LYS A 105 -10.16 13.77 -4.95
CA LYS A 105 -10.54 14.93 -5.79
C LYS A 105 -9.57 15.14 -6.95
N SER A 106 -8.27 15.00 -6.71
CA SER A 106 -7.24 15.33 -7.70
C SER A 106 -6.44 14.14 -8.24
N GLY A 107 -6.83 12.90 -7.90
CA GLY A 107 -6.20 11.70 -8.42
C GLY A 107 -4.71 11.65 -8.10
N TYR A 108 -3.88 11.49 -9.14
CA TYR A 108 -2.41 11.44 -9.03
C TYR A 108 -1.73 12.79 -9.21
N ARG A 109 -2.47 13.91 -9.22
CA ARG A 109 -1.91 15.23 -9.58
C ARG A 109 -0.73 15.65 -8.71
N LEU A 110 -0.77 15.41 -7.41
CA LEU A 110 0.36 15.76 -6.53
C LEU A 110 1.62 14.95 -6.89
N ILE A 111 1.46 13.66 -7.22
CA ILE A 111 2.59 12.82 -7.64
C ILE A 111 3.11 13.29 -8.99
N ALA A 112 2.23 13.55 -9.96
CA ALA A 112 2.60 14.06 -11.27
C ALA A 112 3.39 15.36 -11.17
N ASP A 113 2.93 16.31 -10.35
CA ASP A 113 3.57 17.62 -10.20
C ASP A 113 4.89 17.55 -9.41
N VAL A 114 5.02 16.61 -8.46
CA VAL A 114 6.30 16.36 -7.79
C VAL A 114 7.27 15.65 -8.75
N TYR A 115 6.89 14.48 -9.26
CA TYR A 115 7.73 13.67 -10.15
C TYR A 115 8.12 14.42 -11.43
N GLY A 116 7.18 15.16 -12.03
CA GLY A 116 7.40 15.98 -13.24
C GLY A 116 7.98 17.37 -13.00
N ARG A 117 8.42 17.68 -11.77
CA ARG A 117 8.99 18.99 -11.39
C ARG A 117 8.11 20.19 -11.81
N LEU A 118 6.79 20.10 -11.62
CA LEU A 118 5.80 21.09 -12.06
C LEU A 118 5.83 21.38 -13.58
N GLY A 119 6.30 20.43 -14.39
CA GLY A 119 6.37 20.58 -15.85
C GLY A 119 7.58 21.36 -16.35
N HIS A 120 8.60 21.61 -15.52
CA HIS A 120 9.83 22.32 -15.92
C HIS A 120 10.80 21.49 -16.79
N GLY A 121 10.27 20.61 -17.66
CA GLY A 121 11.02 19.87 -18.67
C GLY A 121 11.96 18.78 -18.16
N ARG A 122 11.92 18.45 -16.86
CA ARG A 122 12.69 17.36 -16.24
C ARG A 122 11.81 16.60 -15.27
N VAL A 123 12.18 15.34 -15.03
CA VAL A 123 11.54 14.47 -14.04
C VAL A 123 12.53 14.16 -12.91
N TRP A 124 12.03 13.93 -11.70
CA TRP A 124 12.80 13.30 -10.63
C TRP A 124 12.82 11.80 -10.83
N THR A 125 13.61 11.30 -11.78
CA THR A 125 13.88 9.85 -11.88
C THR A 125 14.67 9.37 -10.66
N TRP A 126 14.70 8.05 -10.46
CA TRP A 126 15.61 7.42 -9.52
C TRP A 126 17.06 7.85 -9.78
N ALA A 127 17.52 7.75 -11.03
CA ALA A 127 18.90 8.10 -11.40
C ALA A 127 19.28 9.56 -11.08
N GLU A 128 18.34 10.49 -11.20
CA GLU A 128 18.54 11.90 -10.82
C GLU A 128 18.54 12.05 -9.29
N VAL A 129 17.50 11.53 -8.62
CA VAL A 129 17.28 11.76 -7.19
C VAL A 129 18.30 11.02 -6.32
N SER A 130 18.77 9.84 -6.75
CA SER A 130 19.75 9.04 -6.02
C SER A 130 21.16 9.62 -6.10
N LYS A 131 21.44 10.43 -7.12
CA LYS A 131 22.74 11.08 -7.32
C LYS A 131 22.90 12.31 -6.44
N ASP A 132 21.84 13.11 -6.30
CA ASP A 132 21.80 14.27 -5.42
C ASP A 132 20.44 14.42 -4.72
N PRO A 133 20.26 13.73 -3.57
CA PRO A 133 19.04 13.82 -2.78
C PRO A 133 18.77 15.22 -2.22
N LEU A 134 19.81 16.06 -2.07
CA LEU A 134 19.66 17.42 -1.57
C LEU A 134 19.09 18.35 -2.65
N GLU A 135 19.40 18.13 -3.92
CA GLU A 135 18.79 18.86 -5.04
C GLU A 135 17.26 18.74 -5.00
N PHE A 136 16.74 17.54 -4.74
CA PHE A 136 15.30 17.31 -4.56
C PHE A 136 14.74 18.13 -3.40
N ARG A 137 15.41 18.14 -2.24
CA ARG A 137 14.96 18.93 -1.08
C ARG A 137 14.94 20.42 -1.38
N HIS A 138 16.00 20.95 -1.99
CA HIS A 138 16.06 22.36 -2.37
C HIS A 138 14.97 22.72 -3.39
N TRP A 139 14.69 21.84 -4.35
CA TRP A 139 13.57 22.04 -5.26
C TRP A 139 12.23 22.02 -4.54
N LEU A 140 12.01 21.06 -3.65
CA LEU A 140 10.78 20.96 -2.87
C LEU A 140 10.57 22.19 -1.99
N ASP A 141 11.63 22.69 -1.34
CA ASP A 141 11.58 23.88 -0.49
C ASP A 141 11.13 25.13 -1.27
N LYS A 142 11.69 25.31 -2.48
CA LYS A 142 11.32 26.39 -3.39
C LYS A 142 9.89 26.26 -3.95
N ASN A 143 9.36 25.05 -4.05
CA ASN A 143 8.11 24.76 -4.77
C ASN A 143 6.96 24.27 -3.88
N GLN A 144 7.16 24.03 -2.59
CA GLN A 144 6.14 23.49 -1.69
C GLN A 144 4.88 24.36 -1.61
N GLN A 145 5.02 25.68 -1.76
CA GLN A 145 3.87 26.58 -1.81
C GLN A 145 3.13 26.48 -3.14
N ASN A 146 3.86 26.41 -4.26
CA ASN A 146 3.28 26.18 -5.59
C ASN A 146 2.53 24.84 -5.65
N LEU A 147 3.09 23.79 -5.05
CA LEU A 147 2.45 22.49 -4.89
C LEU A 147 1.17 22.53 -4.04
N LYS A 148 0.89 23.61 -3.33
CA LYS A 148 -0.38 23.80 -2.59
C LYS A 148 -1.37 24.68 -3.34
N THR A 149 -0.90 25.73 -4.03
CA THR A 149 -1.76 26.82 -4.50
C THR A 149 -1.72 27.13 -5.99
N LEU A 150 -0.76 26.60 -6.75
CA LEU A 150 -0.55 27.01 -8.15
C LEU A 150 -1.78 26.74 -9.02
N GLY A 151 -2.27 27.78 -9.70
CA GLY A 151 -3.38 27.69 -10.64
C GLY A 151 -4.73 27.34 -10.02
N GLY A 152 -4.89 27.43 -8.70
CA GLY A 152 -6.14 27.04 -8.01
C GLY A 152 -6.45 25.54 -8.07
N ILE A 153 -5.50 24.72 -8.55
CA ILE A 153 -5.68 23.28 -8.71
C ILE A 153 -5.43 22.58 -7.37
N HIS A 154 -6.40 21.77 -6.94
CA HIS A 154 -6.25 20.98 -5.72
C HIS A 154 -5.14 19.94 -5.86
N ARG A 155 -4.18 19.98 -4.94
CA ARG A 155 -3.11 18.99 -4.79
C ARG A 155 -3.11 18.53 -3.35
N GLY A 156 -3.44 17.27 -3.13
CA GLY A 156 -3.58 16.72 -1.79
C GLY A 156 -2.99 15.34 -1.73
N PHE A 157 -2.58 14.96 -0.52
CA PHE A 157 -2.26 13.57 -0.22
C PHE A 157 -3.53 12.70 -0.31
N GLY A 158 -3.34 11.41 -0.58
CA GLY A 158 -4.38 10.39 -0.47
C GLY A 158 -4.78 10.11 0.98
N ASN A 159 -5.87 9.36 1.17
CA ASN A 159 -6.49 9.20 2.48
C ASN A 159 -5.56 8.55 3.53
N HIS A 160 -4.75 7.57 3.14
CA HIS A 160 -3.75 6.94 4.02
C HIS A 160 -2.61 7.89 4.44
N ARG A 161 -2.46 9.02 3.75
CA ARG A 161 -1.34 9.97 3.88
C ARG A 161 -1.81 11.41 4.14
N LYS A 162 -3.09 11.62 4.48
CA LYS A 162 -3.72 12.95 4.60
C LYS A 162 -3.09 13.88 5.64
N TYR A 163 -2.30 13.34 6.57
CA TYR A 163 -1.58 14.12 7.59
C TYR A 163 -0.10 14.34 7.27
N GLN A 164 0.37 13.91 6.10
CA GLN A 164 1.73 14.14 5.66
C GLN A 164 1.96 15.61 5.28
N SER A 165 3.22 16.02 5.35
CA SER A 165 3.66 17.39 5.06
C SER A 165 4.54 17.44 3.82
N LEU A 166 4.35 18.46 2.98
CA LEU A 166 5.24 18.78 1.85
C LEU A 166 6.55 19.49 2.27
N ASP A 167 6.74 19.70 3.57
CA ASP A 167 7.93 20.40 4.08
C ASP A 167 9.23 19.66 3.68
N ALA A 168 10.21 20.43 3.21
CA ALA A 168 11.47 19.90 2.70
C ALA A 168 12.50 19.60 3.81
N TRP A 169 12.38 20.27 4.96
CA TRP A 169 13.44 20.31 5.98
C TRP A 169 12.99 19.80 7.35
N LYS A 170 11.68 19.72 7.61
CA LYS A 170 11.19 19.13 8.85
C LYS A 170 11.50 17.64 8.93
N PRO A 171 11.84 17.11 10.12
CA PRO A 171 12.12 15.68 10.32
C PRO A 171 10.96 14.74 9.96
N ASN A 172 9.73 15.24 9.98
CA ASN A 172 8.52 14.52 9.56
C ASN A 172 7.96 15.00 8.20
N GLY A 173 8.76 15.75 7.44
CA GLY A 173 8.42 16.27 6.13
C GLY A 173 8.64 15.27 4.98
N THR A 174 8.26 15.68 3.78
CA THR A 174 8.47 14.91 2.55
C THR A 174 9.95 14.90 2.17
N GLY A 175 10.68 16.01 2.34
CA GLY A 175 12.10 16.04 2.00
C GLY A 175 12.93 15.03 2.81
N GLU A 176 12.63 14.90 4.11
CA GLU A 176 13.27 13.90 4.98
C GLU A 176 12.89 12.47 4.59
N ALA A 177 11.63 12.24 4.23
CA ALA A 177 11.16 10.93 3.77
C ALA A 177 11.91 10.47 2.51
N VAL A 178 12.01 11.34 1.51
CA VAL A 178 12.71 11.04 0.25
C VAL A 178 14.19 10.77 0.50
N HIS A 179 14.85 11.65 1.24
CA HIS A 179 16.28 11.51 1.51
C HIS A 179 16.62 10.22 2.25
N THR A 180 15.90 9.91 3.33
CA THR A 180 16.17 8.68 4.10
C THR A 180 15.76 7.41 3.37
N TYR A 181 14.76 7.48 2.48
CA TYR A 181 14.44 6.39 1.56
C TYR A 181 15.58 6.13 0.58
N ILE A 182 16.11 7.18 -0.03
CA ILE A 182 17.23 7.05 -0.96
C ILE A 182 18.44 6.45 -0.26
N SER A 183 18.83 6.98 0.91
CA SER A 183 19.94 6.43 1.70
C SER A 183 19.75 4.92 1.97
N TRP A 184 18.58 4.51 2.47
CA TRP A 184 18.27 3.11 2.76
C TRP A 184 18.47 2.20 1.53
N VAL A 185 18.05 2.64 0.35
CA VAL A 185 18.19 1.87 -0.89
C VAL A 185 19.63 1.91 -1.41
N THR A 186 20.28 3.07 -1.41
CA THR A 186 21.64 3.22 -1.94
C THR A 186 22.68 2.53 -1.09
N ASP A 187 22.45 2.42 0.23
CA ASP A 187 23.33 1.68 1.15
C ASP A 187 23.40 0.18 0.79
N SER A 188 22.34 -0.35 0.18
CA SER A 188 22.32 -1.72 -0.40
C SER A 188 22.82 -1.79 -1.84
N GLY A 189 23.10 -0.65 -2.48
CA GLY A 189 23.54 -0.55 -3.87
C GLY A 189 22.40 -0.61 -4.90
N GLY A 190 21.18 -0.21 -4.53
CA GLY A 190 19.99 -0.15 -5.40
C GLY A 190 18.89 -1.12 -4.99
N HIS A 191 17.68 -0.97 -5.56
CA HIS A 191 16.52 -1.76 -5.16
C HIS A 191 16.68 -3.24 -5.42
N GLY A 192 17.24 -3.61 -6.58
CA GLY A 192 17.46 -5.01 -6.93
C GLY A 192 18.33 -5.73 -5.91
N LYS A 193 19.42 -5.09 -5.46
CA LYS A 193 20.31 -5.65 -4.42
C LYS A 193 19.66 -5.65 -3.04
N LEU A 194 18.97 -4.57 -2.67
CA LEU A 194 18.22 -4.50 -1.41
C LEU A 194 17.26 -5.69 -1.26
N PHE A 195 16.47 -5.96 -2.30
CA PHE A 195 15.52 -7.07 -2.28
C PHE A 195 16.20 -8.44 -2.34
N ALA A 196 17.24 -8.60 -3.16
CA ALA A 196 17.99 -9.85 -3.25
C ALA A 196 18.70 -10.19 -1.92
N ASN A 197 19.27 -9.21 -1.24
CA ASN A 197 19.91 -9.39 0.06
C ASN A 197 18.89 -9.82 1.13
N ALA A 198 17.71 -9.21 1.14
CA ALA A 198 16.65 -9.60 2.07
C ALA A 198 16.14 -11.03 1.83
N LEU A 199 16.01 -11.44 0.57
CA LEU A 199 15.64 -12.82 0.21
C LEU A 199 16.75 -13.81 0.61
N ALA A 200 18.01 -13.49 0.31
CA ALA A 200 19.14 -14.33 0.69
C ALA A 200 19.27 -14.47 2.22
N ALA A 201 19.04 -13.40 2.97
CA ALA A 201 19.04 -13.43 4.44
C ALA A 201 17.86 -14.20 5.05
N ALA A 202 16.83 -14.48 4.24
CA ALA A 202 15.62 -15.18 4.62
C ALA A 202 15.52 -16.58 3.99
N ASP A 203 16.63 -17.12 3.45
CA ASP A 203 16.65 -18.42 2.75
C ASP A 203 15.54 -18.53 1.68
N ASP A 204 15.35 -17.45 0.91
CA ASP A 204 14.30 -17.28 -0.11
C ASP A 204 12.85 -17.38 0.42
N ASN A 205 12.62 -17.29 1.72
CA ASN A 205 11.29 -17.24 2.32
C ASN A 205 10.64 -15.85 2.10
N PRO A 206 9.54 -15.75 1.32
CA PRO A 206 8.91 -14.48 0.99
C PRO A 206 8.37 -13.69 2.19
N GLU A 207 7.93 -14.40 3.24
CA GLU A 207 7.37 -13.79 4.46
C GLU A 207 8.48 -13.26 5.36
N GLU A 208 9.52 -14.06 5.57
CA GLU A 208 10.67 -13.62 6.37
C GLU A 208 11.43 -12.47 5.70
N ALA A 209 11.58 -12.49 4.37
CA ALA A 209 12.16 -11.37 3.62
C ALA A 209 11.31 -10.08 3.74
N PHE A 210 9.98 -10.21 3.71
CA PHE A 210 9.09 -9.07 3.97
C PHE A 210 9.27 -8.54 5.38
N ALA A 211 9.27 -9.41 6.39
CA ALA A 211 9.44 -9.04 7.79
C ALA A 211 10.78 -8.32 8.02
N HIS A 212 11.83 -8.81 7.38
CA HIS A 212 13.16 -8.21 7.40
C HIS A 212 13.15 -6.79 6.83
N LEU A 213 12.69 -6.61 5.58
CA LEU A 213 12.60 -5.29 4.94
C LEU A 213 11.69 -4.34 5.72
N TYR A 214 10.57 -4.83 6.26
CA TYR A 214 9.62 -4.02 7.02
C TYR A 214 10.25 -3.43 8.29
N LYS A 215 11.18 -4.17 8.92
CA LYS A 215 11.96 -3.70 10.06
C LYS A 215 13.04 -2.72 9.62
N GLU A 216 13.78 -3.00 8.54
CA GLU A 216 14.81 -2.10 8.02
C GLU A 216 14.27 -0.74 7.61
N MET A 217 13.05 -0.69 7.07
CA MET A 217 12.35 0.54 6.70
C MET A 217 12.09 1.48 7.88
N ASN A 218 12.39 1.10 9.14
CA ASN A 218 12.47 2.05 10.26
C ASN A 218 13.52 3.15 10.02
N ALA A 219 14.49 2.95 9.12
CA ALA A 219 15.41 3.97 8.67
C ALA A 219 14.71 5.10 7.88
N VAL A 220 13.58 4.82 7.23
CA VAL A 220 12.86 5.78 6.38
C VAL A 220 11.93 6.63 7.23
N ARG A 221 12.29 7.91 7.39
CA ARG A 221 11.52 8.88 8.17
C ARG A 221 10.19 9.19 7.50
N SER A 222 9.19 9.58 8.31
CA SER A 222 7.82 9.89 7.86
C SER A 222 7.12 8.73 7.12
N PHE A 223 7.69 7.53 7.15
CA PHE A 223 7.19 6.34 6.50
C PHE A 223 6.78 5.32 7.57
N GLY A 224 5.78 5.70 8.38
CA GLY A 224 5.27 4.88 9.48
C GLY A 224 4.62 3.57 9.00
N ARG A 225 4.12 2.77 9.96
CA ARG A 225 3.57 1.41 9.74
C ARG A 225 2.79 1.24 8.43
N THR A 226 1.75 2.03 8.21
CA THR A 226 0.89 1.91 7.02
C THR A 226 1.67 2.06 5.73
N ALA A 227 2.60 3.02 5.65
CA ALA A 227 3.38 3.21 4.44
C ALA A 227 4.39 2.09 4.21
N LYS A 228 5.06 1.59 5.26
CA LYS A 228 5.98 0.44 5.12
C LYS A 228 5.23 -0.79 4.59
N PHE A 229 4.09 -1.09 5.20
CA PHE A 229 3.25 -2.22 4.80
C PHE A 229 2.73 -2.04 3.37
N ASP A 230 2.20 -0.86 3.03
CA ASP A 230 1.66 -0.57 1.70
C ASP A 230 2.75 -0.63 0.62
N TYR A 231 3.95 -0.08 0.89
CA TYR A 231 5.09 -0.11 -0.03
C TYR A 231 5.55 -1.53 -0.32
N LEU A 232 5.92 -2.31 0.72
CA LEU A 232 6.42 -3.67 0.52
C LEU A 232 5.36 -4.59 -0.09
N SER A 233 4.08 -4.39 0.27
CA SER A 233 2.98 -5.09 -0.39
C SER A 233 2.90 -4.73 -1.87
N MET A 234 3.05 -3.46 -2.24
CA MET A 234 3.07 -3.04 -3.65
C MET A 234 4.27 -3.59 -4.41
N ILE A 235 5.47 -3.64 -3.79
CA ILE A 235 6.66 -4.30 -4.35
C ILE A 235 6.36 -5.76 -4.69
N GLY A 236 5.79 -6.52 -3.74
CA GLY A 236 5.38 -7.91 -3.98
C GLY A 236 4.29 -8.06 -5.04
N LYS A 237 3.22 -7.26 -4.97
CA LYS A 237 2.09 -7.31 -5.91
C LYS A 237 2.48 -7.00 -7.36
N LEU A 238 3.43 -6.09 -7.55
CA LEU A 238 3.96 -5.75 -8.88
C LEU A 238 5.01 -6.76 -9.36
N GLY A 239 5.45 -7.67 -8.50
CA GLY A 239 6.50 -8.64 -8.78
C GLY A 239 7.88 -8.00 -8.91
N LEU A 240 8.12 -6.88 -8.22
CA LEU A 240 9.44 -6.23 -8.15
C LEU A 240 10.39 -7.00 -7.23
N ALA A 241 9.85 -7.72 -6.25
CA ALA A 241 10.55 -8.72 -5.44
C ALA A 241 9.59 -9.85 -5.05
N ALA A 242 10.12 -11.04 -4.78
CA ALA A 242 9.36 -12.22 -4.37
C ALA A 242 9.04 -12.19 -2.86
N ILE A 243 8.37 -11.13 -2.40
CA ILE A 243 8.02 -10.92 -0.99
C ILE A 243 6.50 -10.84 -0.79
N ARG A 244 6.03 -11.22 0.40
CA ARG A 244 4.62 -11.06 0.81
C ARG A 244 4.50 -10.90 2.33
N PRO A 245 3.44 -10.28 2.85
CA PRO A 245 3.33 -10.03 4.29
C PRO A 245 3.43 -11.28 5.18
N ASP A 246 4.26 -11.21 6.22
CA ASP A 246 4.42 -12.22 7.27
C ASP A 246 3.31 -12.17 8.33
N SER A 247 2.58 -11.07 8.43
CA SER A 247 1.41 -10.93 9.30
C SER A 247 0.45 -9.86 8.75
N VAL A 248 -0.67 -9.64 9.43
CA VAL A 248 -1.51 -8.45 9.21
C VAL A 248 -0.93 -7.16 9.83
N HIS A 249 0.21 -7.22 10.54
CA HIS A 249 0.94 -6.08 11.12
C HIS A 249 0.06 -5.13 11.94
N PHE A 250 -0.59 -5.60 13.01
CA PHE A 250 -1.48 -4.80 13.85
C PHE A 250 -0.77 -3.83 14.80
N ASP A 251 0.54 -3.99 15.01
CA ASP A 251 1.28 -3.04 15.84
C ASP A 251 1.20 -1.61 15.26
N GLY A 252 0.76 -0.66 16.09
CA GLY A 252 0.49 0.73 15.68
C GLY A 252 -0.70 0.92 14.73
N ALA A 253 -1.46 -0.12 14.38
CA ALA A 253 -2.64 -0.02 13.51
C ALA A 253 -3.90 0.33 14.31
N THR A 254 -4.77 1.17 13.75
CA THR A 254 -6.04 1.58 14.38
C THR A 254 -7.26 0.97 13.70
N GLY A 255 -7.41 1.21 12.39
CA GLY A 255 -8.53 0.70 11.58
C GLY A 255 -8.62 -0.82 11.54
N PRO A 256 -7.59 -1.55 11.09
CA PRO A 256 -7.60 -3.02 11.06
C PRO A 256 -7.85 -3.65 12.44
N VAL A 257 -7.23 -3.09 13.49
CA VAL A 257 -7.44 -3.56 14.88
C VAL A 257 -8.88 -3.35 15.34
N ALA A 258 -9.50 -2.21 15.01
CA ALA A 258 -10.91 -1.98 15.31
C ALA A 258 -11.81 -3.01 14.61
N GLY A 259 -11.51 -3.32 13.33
CA GLY A 259 -12.20 -4.38 12.60
C GLY A 259 -11.99 -5.76 13.21
N ALA A 260 -10.78 -6.12 13.61
CA ALA A 260 -10.50 -7.39 14.26
C ALA A 260 -11.23 -7.52 15.61
N ARG A 261 -11.27 -6.44 16.41
CA ARG A 261 -12.07 -6.40 17.64
C ARG A 261 -13.55 -6.62 17.35
N LEU A 262 -14.09 -5.95 16.35
CA LEU A 262 -15.48 -6.13 15.95
C LEU A 262 -15.73 -7.59 15.53
N LEU A 263 -14.89 -8.14 14.65
CA LEU A 263 -15.04 -9.49 14.12
C LEU A 263 -15.00 -10.55 15.22
N PHE A 264 -13.97 -10.55 16.07
CA PHE A 264 -13.72 -11.62 17.03
C PHE A 264 -14.39 -11.42 18.39
N SER A 265 -14.89 -10.22 18.71
CA SER A 265 -15.52 -9.94 20.01
C SER A 265 -16.90 -9.25 19.93
N GLY A 266 -17.40 -8.98 18.72
CA GLY A 266 -18.68 -8.31 18.49
C GLY A 266 -18.67 -6.82 18.88
N LYS A 267 -17.50 -6.26 19.24
CA LYS A 267 -17.37 -4.91 19.79
C LYS A 267 -16.15 -4.21 19.21
N LEU A 268 -16.32 -2.99 18.70
CA LEU A 268 -15.21 -2.13 18.21
C LEU A 268 -14.19 -1.80 19.30
N LYS A 269 -14.65 -1.69 20.55
CA LYS A 269 -13.82 -1.41 21.73
C LYS A 269 -13.86 -2.61 22.66
N SER A 270 -12.88 -3.50 22.53
CA SER A 270 -12.66 -4.60 23.46
C SER A 270 -11.22 -4.54 24.00
N LYS A 271 -11.03 -5.03 25.25
CA LYS A 271 -9.72 -5.06 25.92
C LYS A 271 -8.79 -6.17 25.36
N GLY A 272 -9.13 -6.78 24.23
CA GLY A 272 -8.32 -7.83 23.62
C GLY A 272 -6.92 -7.34 23.26
N SER A 273 -5.91 -8.16 23.52
CA SER A 273 -4.52 -7.90 23.12
C SER A 273 -4.40 -7.82 21.60
N SER A 274 -3.72 -6.79 21.09
CA SER A 274 -3.46 -6.61 19.64
C SER A 274 -2.79 -7.84 19.03
N LYS A 275 -1.83 -8.43 19.76
CA LYS A 275 -1.11 -9.64 19.35
C LYS A 275 -2.02 -10.86 19.20
N LYS A 276 -3.04 -10.99 20.07
CA LYS A 276 -4.03 -12.07 19.95
C LYS A 276 -4.92 -11.86 18.73
N LEU A 277 -5.34 -10.62 18.48
CA LEU A 277 -6.16 -10.28 17.31
C LEU A 277 -5.39 -10.48 15.99
N GLU A 278 -4.10 -10.16 15.98
CA GLU A 278 -3.20 -10.40 14.85
C GLU A 278 -3.09 -11.90 14.56
N SER A 279 -2.75 -12.71 15.56
CA SER A 279 -2.66 -14.16 15.41
C SER A 279 -3.98 -14.79 14.93
N LEU A 280 -5.13 -14.32 15.42
CA LEU A 280 -6.44 -14.76 14.94
C LEU A 280 -6.70 -14.33 13.49
N SER A 281 -6.26 -13.13 13.11
CA SER A 281 -6.41 -12.62 11.73
C SER A 281 -5.49 -13.36 10.75
N ASP A 282 -4.29 -13.73 11.17
CA ASP A 282 -3.36 -14.55 10.39
C ASP A 282 -3.89 -15.99 10.21
N SER A 283 -4.47 -16.55 11.28
CA SER A 283 -5.18 -17.84 11.22
C SER A 283 -6.36 -17.78 10.26
N LEU A 284 -7.14 -16.69 10.31
CA LEU A 284 -8.24 -16.45 9.37
C LEU A 284 -7.73 -16.34 7.93
N ALA A 285 -6.66 -15.59 7.66
CA ALA A 285 -6.06 -15.48 6.34
C ALA A 285 -5.67 -16.85 5.77
N SER A 286 -5.00 -17.66 6.60
CA SER A 286 -4.56 -19.03 6.26
C SER A 286 -5.76 -19.94 5.97
N HIS A 287 -6.80 -19.89 6.80
CA HIS A 287 -8.01 -20.69 6.62
C HIS A 287 -8.79 -20.31 5.35
N LEU A 288 -8.87 -19.00 5.06
CA LEU A 288 -9.48 -18.48 3.85
C LEU A 288 -8.61 -18.68 2.60
N GLN A 289 -7.33 -19.03 2.76
CA GLN A 289 -6.32 -19.13 1.69
C GLN A 289 -6.20 -17.82 0.90
N VAL A 290 -6.09 -16.71 1.62
CA VAL A 290 -5.88 -15.37 1.06
C VAL A 290 -4.63 -14.75 1.65
N ASP A 291 -4.05 -13.79 0.93
CA ASP A 291 -2.92 -13.02 1.43
C ASP A 291 -3.31 -12.24 2.70
N LYS A 292 -2.38 -12.06 3.64
CA LYS A 292 -2.64 -11.36 4.91
C LYS A 292 -3.02 -9.89 4.69
N GLN A 293 -2.54 -9.26 3.60
CA GLN A 293 -3.02 -7.95 3.17
C GLN A 293 -4.51 -7.94 2.87
N VAL A 294 -5.08 -9.03 2.34
CA VAL A 294 -6.53 -9.11 2.06
C VAL A 294 -7.31 -8.95 3.36
N ILE A 295 -6.90 -9.64 4.43
CA ILE A 295 -7.56 -9.56 5.73
C ILE A 295 -7.37 -8.19 6.37
N GLU A 296 -6.15 -7.65 6.35
CA GLU A 296 -5.84 -6.32 6.88
C GLU A 296 -6.74 -5.24 6.25
N ASP A 297 -6.79 -5.20 4.92
CA ASP A 297 -7.59 -4.25 4.15
C ASP A 297 -9.09 -4.43 4.40
N SER A 298 -9.53 -5.69 4.48
CA SER A 298 -10.95 -6.02 4.65
C SER A 298 -11.44 -5.57 6.02
N LEU A 299 -10.68 -5.85 7.09
CA LEU A 299 -11.00 -5.41 8.45
C LEU A 299 -11.01 -3.89 8.56
N CYS A 300 -10.02 -3.22 7.96
CA CYS A 300 -9.91 -1.75 7.97
C CYS A 300 -11.13 -1.07 7.34
N ASN A 301 -11.62 -1.61 6.22
CA ASN A 301 -12.74 -1.04 5.48
C ASN A 301 -14.10 -1.46 6.02
N TRP A 302 -14.28 -2.75 6.33
CA TRP A 302 -15.52 -3.29 6.86
C TRP A 302 -15.97 -2.58 8.13
N GLN A 303 -15.05 -2.32 9.08
CA GLN A 303 -15.40 -1.68 10.36
C GLN A 303 -15.99 -0.27 10.23
N LYS A 304 -15.76 0.42 9.10
CA LYS A 304 -16.31 1.77 8.84
C LYS A 304 -17.81 1.72 8.55
N SER A 305 -18.25 0.63 7.93
CA SER A 305 -19.62 0.43 7.46
C SER A 305 -19.97 -1.07 7.55
N PRO A 306 -20.15 -1.63 8.76
CA PRO A 306 -20.18 -3.09 8.93
C PRO A 306 -21.32 -3.80 8.20
N THR A 307 -22.44 -3.10 7.94
CA THR A 307 -23.64 -3.64 7.27
C THR A 307 -23.89 -3.03 5.90
N ASP A 308 -23.03 -2.12 5.42
CA ASP A 308 -23.18 -1.46 4.12
C ASP A 308 -21.96 -1.70 3.22
N PRO A 309 -22.12 -2.37 2.05
CA PRO A 309 -21.02 -2.69 1.13
C PRO A 309 -20.49 -1.44 0.40
N VAL A 310 -19.66 -0.65 1.09
CA VAL A 310 -19.01 0.53 0.53
C VAL A 310 -17.72 0.14 -0.21
N GLN A 311 -17.63 0.50 -1.49
CA GLN A 311 -16.41 0.32 -2.29
C GLN A 311 -15.28 1.24 -1.80
N PHE A 312 -14.06 0.72 -1.80
CA PHE A 312 -12.85 1.51 -1.55
C PHE A 312 -12.59 2.50 -2.69
N ARG A 313 -12.32 3.77 -2.36
CA ARG A 313 -12.15 4.86 -3.34
C ARG A 313 -10.74 5.47 -3.41
N GLY A 314 -9.76 4.88 -2.72
CA GLY A 314 -8.40 5.44 -2.56
C GLY A 314 -8.26 6.28 -1.30
#